data_AF-A0A6A7LW66-F1
#
_entry.id   AF-A0A6A7LW66-F1
#
_cell.length_a   1.000
_cell.length_b   1.000
_cell.length_c   1.000
_cell.angle_alpha   90.00
_cell.angle_beta   90.00
_cell.angle_gamma   90.00
#
_symmetry.space_group_name_H-M   'P 1'
#
loop_
_entity.id
_entity.type
_entity.pdbx_description
1 polymer ?
#
loop_
_entity_poly.entity_id
_entity_poly.type
_entity_poly.pdbx_seq_one_letter_code
_entity_poly.pdbx_strand_id
1 'polypeptide(L)'
;MGRPDAETFTRVDLWLRLGSSPGPVGVPEWAVHDESVTYAAKGAGPGEGAGRGGRSHGVDRAGKTVFLEALLAGRAQGRTSPEQITYSERGNVQGAQFFAVAGAAYEAARAAGLGHELPNDWLTQTIRD
;
A
#
# COMPACT_ATOMS: atom_id res chain seq x y z
N MET A 1 12.82 0.98 -11.31
CA MET A 1 12.48 -0.32 -10.69
C MET A 1 11.79 -1.17 -11.74
N GLY A 2 12.31 -2.37 -12.02
CA GLY A 2 12.01 -3.14 -13.22
C GLY A 2 10.58 -3.68 -13.26
N ARG A 3 9.73 -3.06 -14.09
CA ARG A 3 8.47 -3.65 -14.53
C ARG A 3 8.82 -4.91 -15.35
N PRO A 4 8.25 -6.08 -15.05
CA PRO A 4 8.42 -7.26 -15.89
C PRO A 4 8.06 -6.96 -17.34
N ASP A 5 8.75 -7.57 -18.29
CA ASP A 5 8.41 -7.43 -19.71
C ASP A 5 7.14 -8.22 -20.06
N ALA A 6 6.65 -8.02 -21.28
CA ALA A 6 5.44 -8.66 -21.79
C ALA A 6 5.51 -10.19 -21.71
N GLU A 7 6.68 -10.78 -21.97
CA GLU A 7 6.90 -12.22 -21.93
C GLU A 7 6.82 -12.75 -20.49
N THR A 8 7.41 -12.03 -19.53
CA THR A 8 7.31 -12.40 -18.12
C THR A 8 5.86 -12.40 -17.67
N PHE A 9 5.04 -11.45 -18.13
CA PHE A 9 3.61 -11.42 -17.79
C PHE A 9 2.82 -12.62 -18.30
N THR A 10 3.15 -13.19 -19.46
CA THR A 10 2.42 -14.35 -19.98
C THR A 10 2.75 -15.62 -19.20
N ARG A 11 3.98 -15.73 -18.68
CA ARG A 11 4.48 -16.89 -17.96
C ARG A 11 4.03 -16.98 -16.50
N VAL A 12 3.64 -15.88 -15.88
CA VAL A 12 3.19 -15.91 -14.48
C VAL A 12 1.79 -16.49 -14.40
N ASP A 13 1.62 -17.49 -13.54
CA ASP A 13 0.33 -18.14 -13.25
C ASP A 13 -0.44 -17.39 -12.17
N LEU A 14 0.24 -16.95 -11.11
CA LEU A 14 -0.36 -16.27 -9.96
C LEU A 14 0.36 -14.96 -9.63
N TRP A 15 -0.41 -13.90 -9.47
CA TRP A 15 0.04 -12.57 -9.11
C TRP A 15 -0.36 -12.24 -7.68
N LEU A 16 0.58 -12.31 -6.74
CA LEU A 16 0.35 -11.90 -5.36
C LEU A 16 0.36 -10.37 -5.28
N ARG A 17 -0.76 -9.81 -4.80
CA ARG A 17 -0.90 -8.42 -4.41
C ARG A 17 -0.99 -8.33 -2.89
N LEU A 18 -0.02 -7.66 -2.27
CA LEU A 18 0.02 -7.55 -0.80
C LEU A 18 -1.14 -6.73 -0.22
N GLY A 19 -1.68 -5.80 -1.01
CA GLY A 19 -2.87 -5.04 -0.68
C GLY A 19 -3.01 -3.82 -1.58
N SER A 20 -4.11 -3.10 -1.38
CA SER A 20 -4.39 -1.82 -2.00
C SER A 20 -4.68 -0.81 -0.89
N SER A 21 -4.39 0.47 -1.12
CA SER A 21 -4.80 1.52 -0.19
C SER A 21 -6.34 1.54 -0.13
N PRO A 22 -6.98 1.23 1.02
CA PRO A 22 -8.42 1.35 1.13
C PRO A 22 -8.81 2.83 1.11
N GLY A 23 -10.08 3.11 0.80
CA GLY A 23 -10.63 4.45 1.00
C GLY A 23 -10.59 4.85 2.48
N PRO A 24 -10.61 6.16 2.79
CA PRO A 24 -10.76 6.62 4.15
C PRO A 24 -12.02 6.04 4.80
N VAL A 25 -11.93 5.64 6.07
CA VAL A 25 -13.02 4.96 6.81
C VAL A 25 -14.34 5.76 6.81
N GLY A 26 -14.29 7.09 6.68
CA GLY A 26 -15.47 7.97 6.63
C GLY A 26 -16.00 8.31 5.23
N VAL A 27 -15.25 8.02 4.17
CA VAL A 27 -15.60 8.30 2.76
C VAL A 27 -15.06 7.18 1.86
N PRO A 28 -15.60 5.96 1.97
CA PRO A 28 -15.10 4.79 1.25
C PRO A 28 -15.11 4.97 -0.28
N GLU A 29 -15.97 5.84 -0.82
CA GLU A 29 -16.01 6.23 -2.23
C GLU A 29 -14.73 6.92 -2.72
N TRP A 30 -13.86 7.38 -1.82
CA TRP A 30 -12.54 7.95 -2.14
C TRP A 30 -11.43 6.89 -2.18
N ALA A 31 -11.78 5.61 -2.18
CA ALA A 31 -10.83 4.53 -2.41
C ALA A 31 -10.12 4.74 -3.76
N VAL A 32 -8.85 5.14 -3.69
CA VAL A 32 -7.95 5.16 -4.84
C VAL A 32 -7.17 3.85 -4.85
N HIS A 33 -7.49 2.98 -5.78
CA HIS A 33 -6.67 1.79 -6.05
C HIS A 33 -5.34 2.14 -6.76
N ASP A 34 -5.14 3.42 -7.08
CA ASP A 34 -3.95 3.97 -7.73
C ASP A 34 -2.80 4.16 -6.72
N GLU A 35 -1.57 4.11 -7.22
CA GLU A 35 -0.35 4.31 -6.43
C GLU A 35 -0.03 5.79 -6.21
N SER A 36 -0.75 6.71 -6.86
CA SER A 36 -0.52 8.16 -6.77
C SER A 36 -1.81 8.94 -6.51
N VAL A 37 -1.82 9.78 -5.47
CA VAL A 37 -2.83 10.83 -5.27
C VAL A 37 -2.29 12.10 -5.89
N THR A 38 -3.07 12.71 -6.79
CA THR A 38 -2.70 13.97 -7.44
C THR A 38 -3.64 15.08 -6.99
N TYR A 39 -3.08 16.24 -6.64
CA TYR A 39 -3.84 17.44 -6.28
C TYR A 39 -3.74 18.47 -7.40
N ALA A 40 -4.87 19.09 -7.76
CA ALA A 40 -4.90 20.26 -8.62
C ALA A 40 -5.61 21.40 -7.91
N ALA A 41 -5.04 22.60 -7.98
CA ALA A 41 -5.67 23.80 -7.42
C ALA A 41 -6.95 24.13 -8.17
N LYS A 42 -7.95 24.69 -7.45
CA LYS A 42 -9.20 25.14 -8.06
C LYS A 42 -8.92 26.22 -9.10
N GLY A 43 -9.27 25.95 -10.36
CA GLY A 43 -9.03 26.86 -11.50
C GLY A 43 -7.81 26.51 -12.35
N ALA A 44 -7.06 25.46 -12.01
CA ALA A 44 -5.98 24.97 -12.84
C ALA A 44 -6.52 24.44 -14.18
N GLY A 45 -5.87 24.81 -15.29
CA GLY A 45 -6.21 24.29 -16.62
C GLY A 45 -5.87 22.79 -16.76
N PRO A 46 -6.37 22.12 -17.81
CA PRO A 46 -5.99 20.72 -18.07
C PRO A 46 -4.46 20.58 -18.15
N GLY A 47 -3.87 19.86 -17.20
CA GLY A 47 -2.41 19.62 -17.13
C GLY A 47 -1.63 20.55 -16.18
N GLU A 48 -2.27 21.51 -15.53
CA GLU A 48 -1.66 22.31 -14.45
C GLU A 48 -1.97 21.64 -13.10
N GLY A 49 -0.94 21.11 -12.42
CA GLY A 49 -1.07 20.38 -11.14
C GLY A 49 -1.34 18.87 -11.28
N ALA A 50 -1.87 18.41 -12.41
CA ALA A 50 -1.90 17.00 -12.74
C ALA A 50 -0.57 16.58 -13.39
N GLY A 51 0.34 15.95 -12.64
CA GLY A 51 1.58 15.43 -13.20
C GLY A 51 1.32 14.60 -14.46
N ARG A 52 2.18 14.75 -15.49
CA ARG A 52 2.13 14.01 -16.77
C ARG A 52 2.45 12.51 -16.62
N GLY A 53 2.11 11.91 -15.48
CA GLY A 53 2.25 10.48 -15.22
C GLY A 53 0.94 9.78 -15.57
N GLY A 54 1.00 8.77 -16.44
CA GLY A 54 -0.11 7.84 -16.57
C GLY A 54 -0.42 7.21 -15.21
N ARG A 55 -1.71 7.05 -14.90
CA ARG A 55 -2.19 6.38 -13.69
C ARG A 55 -1.48 5.05 -13.49
N SER A 56 -0.77 4.93 -12.39
CA SER A 56 -0.15 3.70 -11.89
C SER A 56 -1.23 2.78 -11.35
N HIS A 57 -2.05 2.24 -12.24
CA HIS A 57 -3.00 1.21 -11.86
C HIS A 57 -2.18 0.00 -11.41
N GLY A 58 -2.21 -0.26 -10.10
CA GLY A 58 -1.82 -1.56 -9.59
C GLY A 58 -2.50 -2.62 -10.43
N VAL A 59 -1.72 -3.52 -10.99
CA VAL A 59 -2.14 -4.26 -12.18
C VAL A 59 -3.05 -5.40 -11.75
N ASP A 60 -4.35 -5.14 -11.61
CA ASP A 60 -5.31 -6.23 -11.47
C ASP A 60 -5.40 -7.00 -12.79
N ARG A 61 -4.88 -8.23 -12.77
CA ARG A 61 -4.94 -9.20 -13.85
C ARG A 61 -6.10 -10.15 -13.59
N ALA A 62 -7.20 -9.91 -14.30
CA ALA A 62 -8.40 -10.74 -14.24
C ALA A 62 -8.05 -12.24 -14.27
N GLY A 63 -8.44 -12.95 -13.21
CA GLY A 63 -8.25 -14.40 -13.06
C GLY A 63 -6.87 -14.87 -12.60
N LYS A 64 -5.86 -13.98 -12.50
CA LYS A 64 -4.50 -14.31 -12.03
C LYS A 64 -4.11 -13.59 -10.74
N THR A 65 -4.72 -12.44 -10.43
CA THR A 65 -4.45 -11.71 -9.18
C THR A 65 -4.99 -12.48 -7.98
N VAL A 66 -4.14 -12.66 -6.97
CA VAL A 66 -4.53 -13.16 -5.66
C VAL A 66 -4.07 -12.16 -4.62
N PHE A 67 -5.00 -11.74 -3.77
CA PHE A 67 -4.71 -10.79 -2.72
C PHE A 67 -4.28 -11.48 -1.42
N LEU A 68 -3.30 -10.90 -0.71
CA LEU A 68 -2.76 -11.48 0.53
C LEU A 68 -3.84 -11.65 1.61
N GLU A 69 -4.75 -10.69 1.78
CA GLU A 69 -5.84 -10.78 2.75
C GLU A 69 -6.85 -11.90 2.41
N ALA A 70 -7.02 -12.22 1.13
CA ALA A 70 -7.86 -13.33 0.70
C ALA A 70 -7.18 -14.67 1.01
N LEU A 71 -5.85 -14.77 0.82
CA LEU A 71 -5.07 -15.96 1.22
C LEU A 71 -5.11 -16.18 2.73
N LEU A 72 -4.84 -15.13 3.51
CA LEU A 72 -4.81 -15.21 4.98
C LEU A 72 -6.19 -15.56 5.57
N ALA A 73 -7.27 -15.16 4.90
CA ALA A 73 -8.63 -15.49 5.32
C ALA A 73 -9.17 -16.79 4.71
N GLY A 74 -8.38 -17.54 3.94
CA GLY A 74 -8.81 -18.77 3.27
C GLY A 74 -9.87 -18.59 2.17
N ARG A 75 -10.01 -17.36 1.65
CA ARG A 75 -10.98 -17.02 0.59
C ARG A 75 -10.40 -17.15 -0.82
N ALA A 76 -9.09 -17.33 -0.93
CA ALA A 76 -8.39 -17.55 -2.19
C ALA A 76 -7.36 -18.68 -2.03
N GLN A 77 -7.02 -19.30 -3.15
CA GLN A 77 -6.03 -20.36 -3.22
C GLN A 77 -4.69 -19.79 -3.71
N GLY A 78 -3.61 -20.11 -3.01
CA GLY A 78 -2.25 -19.74 -3.43
C GLY A 78 -1.68 -20.70 -4.46
N ARG A 79 -0.35 -20.84 -4.48
CA ARG A 79 0.35 -21.85 -5.28
C ARG A 79 -0.11 -23.26 -4.89
N THR A 80 -0.43 -24.07 -5.89
CA THR A 80 -0.99 -25.42 -5.74
C THR A 80 -0.16 -26.52 -6.37
N SER A 81 0.77 -26.17 -7.25
CA SER A 81 1.71 -27.13 -7.81
C SER A 81 3.12 -26.53 -7.90
N PRO A 82 4.16 -27.37 -7.93
CA PRO A 82 5.52 -26.91 -8.03
C PRO A 82 5.85 -26.19 -9.34
N GLU A 83 5.13 -26.47 -10.41
CA GLU A 83 5.31 -25.95 -11.77
C GLU A 83 4.81 -24.51 -11.93
N GLN A 84 3.92 -24.05 -11.05
CA GLN A 84 3.36 -22.70 -11.12
C GLN A 84 4.40 -21.62 -10.83
N ILE A 85 4.46 -20.61 -11.69
CA ILE A 85 5.26 -19.40 -11.54
C ILE A 85 4.42 -18.36 -10.81
N THR A 86 4.92 -17.89 -9.66
CA THR A 86 4.28 -16.83 -8.87
C THR A 86 5.08 -15.54 -8.95
N TYR A 87 4.39 -14.41 -9.10
CA TYR A 87 4.99 -13.08 -9.00
C TYR A 87 4.40 -12.34 -7.80
N SER A 88 5.26 -11.74 -6.98
CA SER A 88 4.83 -10.88 -5.87
C SER A 88 5.08 -9.43 -6.24
N GLU A 89 4.02 -8.70 -6.55
CA GLU A 89 4.11 -7.27 -6.73
C GLU A 89 4.16 -6.60 -5.37
N ARG A 90 5.15 -5.71 -5.16
CA ARG A 90 5.12 -4.78 -4.04
C ARG A 90 4.05 -3.73 -4.34
N GLY A 91 2.79 -4.06 -4.06
CA GLY A 91 1.66 -3.13 -4.19
C GLY A 91 1.79 -1.90 -3.28
N ASN A 92 0.79 -1.03 -3.31
CA ASN A 92 0.72 0.25 -2.57
C ASN A 92 0.49 0.08 -1.05
N VAL A 93 1.31 -0.74 -0.39
CA VAL A 93 1.23 -1.03 1.05
C VAL A 93 2.57 -0.84 1.76
N GLN A 94 3.50 -0.12 1.13
CA GLN A 94 4.85 0.09 1.66
C GLN A 94 4.80 0.63 3.10
N GLY A 95 3.89 1.57 3.40
CA GLY A 95 3.69 2.10 4.76
C GLY A 95 3.06 1.11 5.75
N ALA A 96 2.17 0.22 5.30
CA ALA A 96 1.46 -0.70 6.19
C ALA A 96 2.38 -1.76 6.80
N GLN A 97 3.38 -2.21 6.05
CA GLN A 97 4.41 -3.12 6.56
C GLN A 97 5.22 -2.47 7.69
N PHE A 98 5.57 -1.19 7.55
CA PHE A 98 6.27 -0.45 8.59
C PHE A 98 5.39 -0.20 9.81
N PHE A 99 4.09 0.09 9.64
CA PHE A 99 3.17 0.27 10.78
C PHE A 99 3.10 -0.99 11.65
N ALA A 100 2.94 -2.17 11.04
CA ALA A 100 2.86 -3.43 11.77
C ALA A 100 4.13 -3.70 12.59
N VAL A 101 5.31 -3.45 12.01
CA VAL A 101 6.59 -3.61 12.71
C VAL A 101 6.77 -2.53 13.78
N ALA A 102 6.39 -1.28 13.51
CA ALA A 102 6.52 -0.17 14.45
C ALA A 102 5.71 -0.40 15.73
N GLY A 103 4.46 -0.86 15.61
CA GLY A 103 3.64 -1.21 16.76
C GLY A 103 4.25 -2.33 17.61
N ALA A 104 4.67 -3.43 16.96
CA ALA A 104 5.31 -4.55 17.67
C ALA A 104 6.63 -4.12 18.35
N ALA A 105 7.46 -3.32 17.68
CA ALA A 105 8.70 -2.80 18.22
C ALA A 105 8.45 -1.85 19.40
N TYR A 106 7.43 -1.00 19.33
CA TYR A 106 7.04 -0.10 20.42
C TYR A 106 6.62 -0.89 21.67
N GLU A 107 5.73 -1.87 21.53
CA GLU A 107 5.28 -2.69 22.65
C GLU A 107 6.43 -3.49 23.28
N ALA A 108 7.32 -4.05 22.44
CA ALA A 108 8.52 -4.75 22.92
C ALA A 108 9.47 -3.81 23.67
N ALA A 109 9.70 -2.60 23.16
CA ALA A 109 10.54 -1.60 23.82
C ALA A 109 9.94 -1.17 25.17
N ARG A 110 8.63 -0.93 25.24
CA ARG A 110 7.93 -0.64 26.50
C ARG A 110 8.08 -1.75 27.52
N ALA A 111 7.86 -3.00 27.11
CA ALA A 111 7.98 -4.16 28.00
C ALA A 111 9.41 -4.33 28.55
N ALA A 112 10.41 -3.94 27.77
CA ALA A 112 11.83 -3.97 28.15
C ALA A 112 12.30 -2.71 28.91
N GLY A 113 11.44 -1.72 29.13
CA GLY A 113 11.82 -0.45 29.76
C GLY A 113 12.80 0.38 28.92
N LEU A 114 12.75 0.24 27.59
CA LEU A 114 13.62 0.95 26.65
C LEU A 114 12.93 2.21 26.10
N GLY A 115 13.74 3.19 25.69
CA GLY A 115 13.28 4.45 25.10
C GLY A 115 13.29 5.63 26.07
N HIS A 116 12.88 6.79 25.58
CA HIS A 116 12.80 8.03 26.33
C HIS A 116 11.46 8.71 26.08
N GLU A 117 10.87 9.26 27.14
CA GLU A 117 9.70 10.14 27.00
C GLU A 117 10.10 11.44 26.30
N LEU A 118 9.30 11.84 25.31
CA LEU A 118 9.46 13.13 24.66
C LEU A 118 8.69 14.19 25.46
N PRO A 119 9.33 15.31 25.84
CA PRO A 119 8.63 16.37 26.56
C PRO A 119 7.44 16.89 25.74
N ASN A 120 6.24 16.89 26.35
CA ASN A 120 5.01 17.28 25.67
C ASN A 120 5.05 18.73 25.16
N ASP A 121 5.69 19.61 25.93
CA ASP A 121 5.90 21.03 25.60
C ASP A 121 6.76 21.24 24.33
N TRP A 122 7.53 20.26 23.89
CA TRP A 122 8.23 20.31 22.60
C TRP A 122 7.28 20.14 21.41
N LEU A 123 6.17 19.43 21.60
CA LEU A 123 5.22 19.06 20.56
C LEU A 123 3.95 19.91 20.57
N THR A 124 3.71 20.66 21.64
CA THR A 124 2.49 21.46 21.82
C THR A 124 2.79 22.95 21.95
N GLN A 125 1.96 23.78 21.31
CA GLN A 125 1.98 25.24 21.48
C GLN A 125 0.63 25.72 22.01
N THR A 126 0.65 26.63 22.99
CA THR A 126 -0.55 27.33 23.46
C THR A 126 -0.90 28.44 22.47
N ILE A 127 -2.14 28.43 21.94
CA ILE A 127 -2.61 29.36 20.90
C ILE A 127 -3.62 30.40 21.41
N ARG A 128 -3.70 30.61 22.72
CA ARG A 128 -4.66 31.54 23.34
C ARG A 128 -3.91 32.59 24.17
N ASP A 129 -3.91 33.80 23.65
CA ASP A 129 -3.78 35.07 24.39
C ASP A 129 -5.10 35.85 24.21
#